data_AF-A0A662HS67-F1
#
_entry.id   AF-A0A662HS67-F1
#
_cell.length_a   1.000
_cell.length_b   1.000
_cell.length_c   1.000
_cell.angle_alpha   90.00
_cell.angle_beta   90.00
_cell.angle_gamma   90.00
#
_symmetry.space_group_name_H-M   'P 1'
#
loop_
_entity.id
_entity.type
_entity.pdbx_description
1 polymer ?
#
loop_
_entity_poly.entity_id
_entity_poly.type
_entity_poly.pdbx_seq_one_letter_code
_entity_poly.pdbx_strand_id
1 'polypeptide(L)'
;MSMVYLDSLRNNIRKRTETDYIMPIWLPFIPVILGVAMSLIAIVGILTRRPFIPMLAMSSLVLVGLVAVIINIYVLYKWIGRRNAHFKRQLMMYRDLVTLLREISRERGVDISTQIALISREISEAEIEETEKSTVLWIILTLIIGIIIFYIYHFLTKDFFTHEKREDRIVRGIQEALEVLGVKFDYRRYYEIPHRNTILYILLTVITLGIFGFYWVYVITKDPNEHFTEQRKWEDSLVRVLEQLVLPPPPPS
;
A
#
# COMPACT_ATOMS: atom_id res chain seq x y z
N MET A 1 14.29 15.26 -26.21
CA MET A 1 14.19 13.81 -25.88
C MET A 1 13.19 13.57 -24.74
N SER A 2 12.79 14.64 -24.05
CA SER A 2 11.83 14.69 -22.95
C SER A 2 10.48 13.99 -23.21
N MET A 3 9.92 14.07 -24.41
CA MET A 3 8.65 13.40 -24.74
C MET A 3 8.70 11.87 -24.54
N VAL A 4 9.80 11.22 -24.90
CA VAL A 4 9.96 9.76 -24.72
C VAL A 4 9.97 9.39 -23.24
N TYR A 5 10.64 10.17 -22.41
CA TYR A 5 10.69 9.95 -20.96
C TYR A 5 9.37 10.27 -20.27
N LEU A 6 8.64 11.29 -20.74
CA LEU A 6 7.29 11.60 -20.27
C LEU A 6 6.32 10.44 -20.56
N ASP A 7 6.40 9.83 -21.73
CA ASP A 7 5.58 8.66 -22.06
C ASP A 7 5.95 7.42 -21.23
N SER A 8 7.25 7.21 -20.95
CA SER A 8 7.68 6.16 -20.01
C SER A 8 7.11 6.37 -18.61
N LEU A 9 7.21 7.60 -18.09
CA LEU A 9 6.66 7.99 -16.79
C LEU A 9 5.13 7.75 -16.73
N ARG A 10 4.40 8.20 -17.76
CA ARG A 10 2.95 7.96 -17.89
C ARG A 10 2.61 6.48 -17.88
N ASN A 11 3.38 5.65 -18.59
CA ASN A 11 3.19 4.20 -18.61
C ASN A 11 3.39 3.58 -17.22
N ASN A 12 4.41 4.02 -16.47
CA ASN A 12 4.63 3.54 -15.11
C ASN A 12 3.56 4.03 -14.11
N ILE A 13 3.01 5.24 -14.30
CA ILE A 13 1.87 5.72 -13.52
C ILE A 13 0.61 4.89 -13.85
N ARG A 14 0.34 4.58 -15.11
CA ARG A 14 -0.82 3.77 -15.53
C ARG A 14 -0.86 2.38 -14.87
N LYS A 15 0.31 1.76 -14.64
CA LYS A 15 0.44 0.47 -13.93
C LYS A 15 -0.16 0.48 -12.52
N ARG A 16 -0.40 1.65 -11.91
CA ARG A 16 -1.06 1.75 -10.60
C ARG A 16 -2.44 1.11 -10.55
N THR A 17 -3.13 1.04 -11.70
CA THR A 17 -4.44 0.38 -11.81
C THR A 17 -4.36 -1.13 -11.55
N GLU A 18 -3.19 -1.73 -11.79
CA GLU A 18 -2.91 -3.15 -11.58
C GLU A 18 -2.23 -3.41 -10.23
N THR A 19 -1.30 -2.53 -9.82
CA THR A 19 -0.47 -2.74 -8.63
C THR A 19 -1.12 -2.23 -7.34
N ASP A 20 -1.86 -1.13 -7.40
CA ASP A 20 -2.35 -0.40 -6.22
C ASP A 20 -3.79 -0.82 -5.91
N TYR A 21 -3.95 -2.11 -5.62
CA TYR A 21 -5.24 -2.71 -5.31
C TYR A 21 -5.80 -2.18 -3.98
N ILE A 22 -6.96 -1.53 -4.07
CA ILE A 22 -7.77 -1.08 -2.92
C ILE A 22 -8.57 -2.28 -2.41
N MET A 23 -8.22 -2.75 -1.21
CA MET A 23 -8.88 -3.89 -0.58
C MET A 23 -10.14 -3.45 0.16
N PRO A 24 -11.30 -4.10 -0.04
CA PRO A 24 -12.47 -3.85 0.80
C PRO A 24 -12.16 -4.12 2.28
N ILE A 25 -12.44 -3.15 3.15
CA ILE A 25 -12.05 -3.22 4.57
C ILE A 25 -12.69 -4.43 5.29
N TRP A 26 -13.88 -4.86 4.87
CA TRP A 26 -14.60 -5.99 5.46
C TRP A 26 -14.07 -7.36 5.03
N LEU A 27 -13.30 -7.44 3.93
CA LEU A 27 -12.85 -8.72 3.35
C LEU A 27 -12.01 -9.57 4.34
N PRO A 28 -11.00 -9.01 5.03
CA PRO A 28 -10.24 -9.75 6.05
C PRO A 28 -11.08 -10.24 7.24
N PHE A 29 -12.25 -9.64 7.47
CA PHE A 29 -13.12 -9.96 8.61
C PHE A 29 -14.17 -11.03 8.29
N ILE A 30 -14.34 -11.43 7.02
CA ILE A 30 -15.34 -12.45 6.63
C ILE A 30 -15.23 -13.73 7.47
N PRO A 31 -14.04 -14.32 7.71
CA PRO A 31 -13.92 -15.51 8.55
C PRO A 31 -14.56 -15.37 9.93
N VAL A 32 -14.30 -14.24 10.59
CA VAL A 32 -14.78 -13.95 11.94
C VAL A 32 -16.28 -13.67 11.92
N ILE A 33 -16.75 -12.90 10.93
CA ILE A 33 -18.18 -12.61 10.74
C ILE A 33 -18.97 -13.90 10.55
N LEU A 34 -18.49 -14.81 9.70
CA LEU A 34 -19.12 -16.13 9.49
C LEU A 34 -19.11 -16.97 10.76
N GLY A 35 -17.98 -17.02 11.48
CA GLY A 35 -17.89 -17.76 12.75
C GLY A 35 -18.85 -17.23 13.81
N VAL A 36 -18.98 -15.91 13.94
CA VAL A 36 -19.94 -15.27 14.86
C VAL A 36 -21.37 -15.57 14.42
N ALA A 37 -21.69 -15.45 13.14
CA ALA A 37 -23.02 -15.75 12.62
C ALA A 37 -23.44 -17.19 12.92
N MET A 38 -22.55 -18.17 12.68
CA MET A 38 -22.81 -19.58 13.00
C MET A 38 -23.00 -19.83 14.49
N SER A 39 -22.21 -19.15 15.33
CA SER A 39 -22.33 -19.24 16.79
C SER A 39 -23.69 -18.69 17.27
N LEU A 40 -24.14 -17.56 16.72
CA LEU A 40 -25.44 -16.98 17.03
C LEU A 40 -26.59 -17.90 16.61
N ILE A 41 -26.52 -18.51 15.42
CA ILE A 41 -27.52 -19.50 14.96
C ILE A 41 -27.60 -20.69 15.92
N ALA A 42 -26.44 -21.21 16.37
CA ALA A 42 -26.40 -22.30 17.34
C ALA A 42 -27.06 -21.91 18.67
N ILE A 43 -26.75 -20.72 19.19
CA ILE A 43 -27.34 -20.18 20.43
C ILE A 43 -28.86 -20.05 20.29
N VAL A 44 -29.36 -19.47 19.20
CA VAL A 44 -30.81 -19.35 18.95
C VAL A 44 -31.48 -20.73 18.89
N GLY A 45 -30.84 -21.72 18.27
CA GLY A 45 -31.33 -23.10 18.24
C GLY A 45 -31.47 -23.72 19.63
N ILE A 46 -30.50 -23.48 20.51
CA ILE A 46 -30.54 -23.91 21.91
C ILE A 46 -31.68 -23.22 22.66
N LEU A 47 -31.78 -21.88 22.56
CA LEU A 47 -32.79 -21.08 23.26
C LEU A 47 -34.22 -21.43 22.82
N THR A 48 -34.41 -21.77 21.55
CA THR A 48 -35.71 -22.18 20.99
C THR A 48 -36.03 -23.67 21.19
N ARG A 49 -35.18 -24.41 21.93
CA ARG A 49 -35.31 -25.85 22.18
C ARG A 49 -35.42 -26.68 20.91
N ARG A 50 -34.72 -26.28 19.85
CA ARG A 50 -34.66 -26.98 18.56
C ARG A 50 -33.29 -27.65 18.41
N PRO A 51 -33.08 -28.88 18.95
CA PRO A 51 -31.75 -29.49 19.07
C PRO A 51 -31.07 -29.79 17.73
N PHE A 52 -31.84 -29.92 16.65
CA PHE A 52 -31.29 -30.11 15.30
C PHE A 52 -30.55 -28.89 14.75
N ILE A 53 -30.96 -27.68 15.13
CA ILE A 53 -30.34 -26.42 14.67
C ILE A 53 -28.88 -26.26 15.15
N PRO A 54 -28.56 -26.38 16.46
CA PRO A 54 -27.17 -26.28 16.90
C PRO A 54 -26.30 -27.42 16.36
N MET A 55 -26.85 -28.62 16.14
CA MET A 55 -26.11 -29.73 15.53
C MET A 55 -25.74 -29.44 14.07
N LEU A 56 -26.68 -28.90 13.28
CA LEU A 56 -26.40 -28.43 11.92
C LEU A 56 -25.41 -27.26 11.90
N ALA A 57 -25.57 -26.30 12.82
CA ALA A 57 -24.66 -25.16 12.90
C ALA A 57 -23.22 -25.60 13.23
N MET A 58 -23.06 -26.51 14.20
CA MET A 58 -21.77 -27.05 14.61
C MET A 58 -21.10 -27.88 13.50
N SER A 59 -21.87 -28.74 12.81
CA SER A 59 -21.34 -29.51 11.67
C SER A 59 -20.94 -28.61 10.49
N SER A 60 -21.65 -27.48 10.29
CA SER A 60 -21.31 -26.49 9.28
C SER A 60 -20.06 -25.66 9.61
N LEU A 61 -19.61 -25.62 10.88
CA LEU A 61 -18.37 -24.89 11.25
C LEU A 61 -17.13 -25.46 10.58
N VAL A 62 -17.10 -26.77 10.28
CA VAL A 62 -15.97 -27.37 9.54
C VAL A 62 -15.87 -26.77 8.15
N LEU A 63 -17.00 -26.69 7.43
CA LEU A 63 -17.05 -26.09 6.10
C LEU A 63 -16.69 -24.59 6.15
N VAL A 64 -17.24 -23.85 7.12
CA VAL A 64 -16.90 -22.43 7.34
C VAL A 64 -15.42 -22.26 7.66
N GLY A 65 -14.82 -23.16 8.45
CA GLY A 65 -13.40 -23.17 8.75
C GLY A 65 -12.53 -23.34 7.51
N LEU A 66 -12.90 -24.26 6.61
CA LEU A 66 -12.19 -24.44 5.33
C LEU A 66 -12.29 -23.20 4.44
N VAL A 67 -13.48 -22.61 4.32
CA VAL A 67 -13.69 -21.36 3.58
C VAL A 67 -12.89 -20.22 4.20
N ALA A 68 -12.86 -20.12 5.53
CA ALA A 68 -12.09 -19.12 6.26
C ALA A 68 -10.59 -19.22 5.97
N VAL A 69 -10.03 -20.43 5.92
CA VAL A 69 -8.62 -20.65 5.56
C VAL A 69 -8.34 -20.16 4.13
N ILE A 70 -9.21 -20.48 3.17
CA ILE A 70 -9.07 -20.04 1.77
C ILE A 70 -9.09 -18.50 1.68
N ILE A 71 -10.04 -17.86 2.37
CA ILE A 71 -10.15 -16.40 2.40
C ILE A 71 -8.90 -15.78 3.04
N ASN A 72 -8.41 -16.33 4.14
CA ASN A 72 -7.21 -15.83 4.82
C ASN A 72 -5.96 -15.95 3.92
N ILE A 73 -5.80 -17.07 3.21
CA ILE A 73 -4.71 -17.24 2.23
C ILE A 73 -4.79 -16.15 1.15
N TYR A 74 -5.99 -15.90 0.62
CA TYR A 74 -6.21 -14.84 -0.37
C TYR A 74 -5.88 -13.44 0.17
N VAL A 75 -6.35 -13.11 1.38
CA VAL A 75 -6.09 -11.81 2.03
C VAL A 75 -4.59 -11.60 2.25
N LEU A 76 -3.88 -12.59 2.77
CA LEU A 76 -2.42 -12.53 2.96
C LEU A 76 -1.70 -12.36 1.62
N TYR A 77 -2.12 -13.11 0.60
CA TYR A 77 -1.59 -12.97 -0.74
C TYR A 77 -1.74 -11.54 -1.26
N LYS A 78 -2.94 -10.95 -1.11
CA LYS A 78 -3.23 -9.60 -1.58
C LYS A 78 -2.51 -8.52 -0.79
N TRP A 79 -2.37 -8.64 0.54
CA TRP A 79 -1.63 -7.67 1.35
C TRP A 79 -0.14 -7.64 0.98
N ILE A 80 0.52 -8.79 0.93
CA ILE A 80 1.95 -8.86 0.60
C ILE A 80 2.17 -8.51 -0.88
N GLY A 81 1.34 -9.04 -1.76
CA GLY A 81 1.41 -8.80 -3.19
C GLY A 81 1.28 -7.33 -3.58
N ARG A 82 0.27 -6.62 -3.03
CA ARG A 82 0.08 -5.19 -3.33
C ARG A 82 1.22 -4.32 -2.81
N ARG A 83 1.79 -4.64 -1.64
CA ARG A 83 2.99 -3.97 -1.11
C ARG A 83 4.15 -4.10 -2.09
N ASN A 84 4.47 -5.33 -2.50
CA ASN A 84 5.60 -5.59 -3.40
C ASN A 84 5.41 -4.91 -4.76
N ALA A 85 4.23 -5.07 -5.35
CA ALA A 85 3.91 -4.50 -6.65
C ALA A 85 3.96 -2.97 -6.61
N HIS A 86 3.44 -2.36 -5.55
CA HIS A 86 3.46 -0.93 -5.35
C HIS A 86 4.88 -0.37 -5.24
N PHE A 87 5.71 -0.92 -4.34
CA PHE A 87 7.06 -0.40 -4.10
C PHE A 87 7.93 -0.53 -5.36
N LYS A 88 7.80 -1.65 -6.07
CA LYS A 88 8.47 -1.86 -7.36
C LYS A 88 8.03 -0.84 -8.41
N ARG A 89 6.73 -0.58 -8.53
CA ARG A 89 6.19 0.43 -9.46
C ARG A 89 6.73 1.82 -9.12
N GLN A 90 6.73 2.19 -7.84
CA GLN A 90 7.22 3.48 -7.37
C GLN A 90 8.69 3.70 -7.73
N LEU A 91 9.55 2.71 -7.47
CA LEU A 91 10.96 2.80 -7.86
C LEU A 91 11.15 3.01 -9.37
N MET A 92 10.39 2.30 -10.22
CA MET A 92 10.44 2.51 -11.68
C MET A 92 9.97 3.92 -12.07
N MET A 93 8.87 4.39 -11.48
CA MET A 93 8.34 5.74 -11.72
C MET A 93 9.33 6.83 -11.30
N TYR A 94 9.96 6.70 -10.12
CA TYR A 94 10.93 7.69 -9.64
C TYR A 94 12.17 7.76 -10.51
N ARG A 95 12.68 6.63 -11.01
CA ARG A 95 13.81 6.59 -11.95
C ARG A 95 13.49 7.30 -13.27
N ASP A 96 12.30 7.04 -13.82
CA ASP A 96 11.83 7.72 -15.03
C ASP A 96 11.67 9.22 -14.81
N LEU A 97 11.12 9.62 -13.66
CA LEU A 97 10.95 11.01 -13.30
C LEU A 97 12.30 11.73 -13.16
N VAL A 98 13.29 11.13 -12.49
CA VAL A 98 14.65 11.70 -12.39
C VAL A 98 15.27 11.87 -13.77
N THR A 99 15.08 10.89 -14.66
CA THR A 99 15.59 10.96 -16.04
C THR A 99 14.92 12.08 -16.83
N LEU A 100 13.59 12.21 -16.71
CA LEU A 100 12.84 13.29 -17.32
C LEU A 100 13.24 14.67 -16.79
N LEU A 101 13.39 14.83 -15.48
CA LEU A 101 13.81 16.10 -14.88
C LEU A 101 15.22 16.51 -15.34
N ARG A 102 16.17 15.57 -15.43
CA ARG A 102 17.50 15.83 -16.00
C ARG A 102 17.43 16.30 -17.46
N GLU A 103 16.54 15.70 -18.24
CA GLU A 103 16.33 16.08 -19.63
C GLU A 103 15.75 17.49 -19.76
N ILE A 104 14.71 17.81 -18.97
CA ILE A 104 14.09 19.15 -18.93
C ILE A 104 15.11 20.20 -18.48
N SER A 105 15.90 19.89 -17.45
CA SER A 105 16.98 20.75 -16.95
C SER A 105 18.00 21.06 -18.05
N ARG A 106 18.43 20.06 -18.82
CA ARG A 106 19.35 20.24 -19.94
C ARG A 106 18.73 21.06 -21.07
N GLU A 107 17.49 20.77 -21.45
CA GLU A 107 16.76 21.48 -22.51
C GLU A 107 16.53 22.96 -22.15
N ARG A 108 16.32 23.28 -20.86
CA ARG A 108 16.08 24.65 -20.36
C ARG A 108 17.33 25.39 -19.90
N GLY A 109 18.47 24.71 -19.76
CA GLY A 109 19.71 25.30 -19.25
C GLY A 109 19.63 25.73 -17.78
N VAL A 110 18.76 25.10 -16.97
CA VAL A 110 18.57 25.40 -15.55
C VAL A 110 19.13 24.26 -14.71
N ASP A 111 20.04 24.55 -13.79
CA ASP A 111 20.67 23.53 -12.94
C ASP A 111 19.77 23.11 -11.77
N ILE A 112 19.47 21.81 -11.70
CA ILE A 112 18.74 21.15 -10.60
C ILE A 112 19.54 19.97 -10.03
N SER A 113 20.86 19.94 -10.23
CA SER A 113 21.72 18.81 -9.88
C SER A 113 21.65 18.46 -8.40
N THR A 114 21.52 19.46 -7.53
CA THR A 114 21.36 19.27 -6.08
C THR A 114 20.09 18.51 -5.74
N GLN A 115 18.94 18.91 -6.32
CA GLN A 115 17.65 18.27 -6.08
C GLN A 115 17.65 16.84 -6.66
N ILE A 116 18.22 16.67 -7.85
CA ILE A 116 18.40 15.34 -8.46
C ILE A 116 19.25 14.42 -7.58
N ALA A 117 20.33 14.93 -6.98
CA ALA A 117 21.18 14.14 -6.09
C ALA A 117 20.43 13.70 -4.83
N LEU A 118 19.64 14.59 -4.22
CA LEU A 118 18.81 14.28 -3.05
C LEU A 118 17.75 13.22 -3.38
N ILE A 119 17.01 13.39 -4.48
CA ILE A 119 16.00 12.42 -4.92
C ILE A 119 16.65 11.07 -5.22
N SER A 120 17.78 11.06 -5.96
CA SER A 120 18.48 9.84 -6.35
C SER A 120 19.02 9.07 -5.14
N ARG A 121 19.45 9.77 -4.09
CA ARG A 121 19.85 9.15 -2.82
C ARG A 121 18.69 8.38 -2.19
N GLU A 122 17.53 9.01 -2.04
CA GLU A 122 16.35 8.35 -1.46
C GLU A 122 15.89 7.15 -2.28
N ILE A 123 15.93 7.24 -3.62
CA ILE A 123 15.64 6.10 -4.52
C ILE A 123 16.64 4.97 -4.26
N SER A 124 17.93 5.28 -4.16
CA SER A 124 18.98 4.28 -3.95
C SER A 124 18.83 3.57 -2.59
N GLU A 125 18.48 4.32 -1.54
CA GLU A 125 18.16 3.75 -0.23
C GLU A 125 16.91 2.86 -0.28
N ALA A 126 15.86 3.25 -1.01
CA ALA A 126 14.68 2.41 -1.20
C ALA A 126 15.01 1.09 -1.89
N GLU A 127 15.85 1.11 -2.92
CA GLU A 127 16.23 -0.11 -3.63
C GLU A 127 16.92 -1.15 -2.73
N ILE A 128 17.66 -0.69 -1.72
CA ILE A 128 18.35 -1.54 -0.76
C ILE A 128 17.39 -2.02 0.34
N GLU A 129 16.54 -1.14 0.86
CA GLU A 129 15.71 -1.44 2.04
C GLU A 129 14.35 -2.07 1.70
N GLU A 130 13.70 -1.63 0.62
CA GLU A 130 12.32 -1.97 0.26
C GLU A 130 12.20 -3.29 -0.54
N THR A 131 13.09 -4.24 -0.24
CA THR A 131 13.17 -5.57 -0.88
C THR A 131 11.83 -6.31 -0.95
N GLU A 132 11.61 -7.04 -2.05
CA GLU A 132 10.43 -7.88 -2.23
C GLU A 132 10.36 -8.97 -1.15
N LYS A 133 9.15 -9.20 -0.60
CA LYS A 133 8.89 -10.30 0.34
C LYS A 133 8.20 -11.46 -0.40
N SER A 134 8.74 -12.68 -0.30
CA SER A 134 8.14 -13.85 -0.97
C SER A 134 6.76 -14.17 -0.40
N THR A 135 5.71 -13.84 -1.15
CA THR A 135 4.31 -14.03 -0.74
C THR A 135 4.00 -15.48 -0.43
N VAL A 136 4.44 -16.41 -1.29
CA VAL A 136 4.18 -17.85 -1.14
C VAL A 136 4.88 -18.39 0.11
N LEU A 137 6.14 -18.00 0.35
CA LEU A 137 6.89 -18.43 1.53
C LEU A 137 6.18 -18.00 2.82
N TRP A 138 5.77 -16.73 2.91
CA TRP A 138 5.11 -16.21 4.11
C TRP A 138 3.75 -16.87 4.38
N ILE A 139 2.99 -17.19 3.32
CA ILE A 139 1.73 -17.94 3.45
C ILE A 139 2.01 -19.35 3.99
N ILE A 140 2.95 -20.09 3.39
CA ILE A 140 3.30 -21.44 3.83
C ILE A 140 3.78 -21.44 5.28
N LEU A 141 4.67 -20.51 5.65
CA LEU A 141 5.15 -20.37 7.01
C LEU A 141 4.02 -20.06 8.00
N THR A 142 3.03 -19.24 7.60
CA THR A 142 1.87 -18.94 8.45
C THR A 142 0.98 -20.16 8.67
N LEU A 143 0.79 -21.01 7.64
CA LEU A 143 -0.01 -22.22 7.76
C LEU A 143 0.64 -23.27 8.66
N ILE A 144 1.97 -23.37 8.66
CA ILE A 144 2.72 -24.32 9.50
C ILE A 144 2.92 -23.76 10.92
N ILE A 145 3.24 -22.46 11.01
CA ILE A 145 3.64 -21.78 12.24
C ILE A 145 2.76 -20.53 12.38
N GLY A 146 1.56 -20.70 12.97
CA GLY A 146 0.55 -19.64 13.04
C GLY A 146 1.05 -18.29 13.61
N ILE A 147 2.04 -18.30 14.52
CA ILE A 147 2.60 -17.09 15.13
C ILE A 147 3.37 -16.20 14.12
N ILE A 148 3.76 -16.72 12.94
CA ILE A 148 4.39 -15.95 11.85
C ILE A 148 3.51 -14.80 11.37
N ILE A 149 2.19 -14.88 11.58
CA ILE A 149 1.25 -13.81 11.23
C ILE A 149 1.63 -12.46 11.86
N PHE A 150 2.17 -12.45 13.08
CA PHE A 150 2.58 -11.22 13.75
C PHE A 150 3.79 -10.55 13.07
N TYR A 151 4.69 -11.34 12.50
CA TYR A 151 5.79 -10.80 11.71
C TYR A 151 5.29 -10.22 10.38
N ILE A 152 4.30 -10.86 9.76
CA ILE A 152 3.63 -10.29 8.57
C ILE A 152 2.98 -8.96 8.90
N TYR A 153 2.23 -8.88 10.00
CA TYR A 153 1.61 -7.63 10.43
C TYR A 153 2.65 -6.57 10.79
N HIS A 154 3.77 -6.96 11.41
CA HIS A 154 4.89 -6.08 11.68
C HIS A 154 5.43 -5.44 10.41
N PHE A 155 5.87 -6.23 9.43
CA PHE A 155 6.47 -5.65 8.24
C PHE A 155 5.45 -4.89 7.40
N LEU A 156 4.19 -5.35 7.29
CA LEU A 156 3.16 -4.59 6.56
C LEU A 156 2.91 -3.22 7.19
N THR A 157 2.92 -3.12 8.53
CA THR A 157 2.73 -1.84 9.22
C THR A 157 3.96 -0.94 9.09
N LYS A 158 5.15 -1.50 9.32
CA LYS A 158 6.41 -0.76 9.32
C LYS A 158 6.80 -0.31 7.90
N ASP A 159 6.70 -1.20 6.92
CA ASP A 159 7.15 -0.95 5.55
C ASP A 159 6.38 0.21 4.93
N PHE A 160 5.04 0.24 5.06
CA PHE A 160 4.24 1.35 4.53
C PHE A 160 4.52 2.68 5.22
N PHE A 161 4.73 2.68 6.54
CA PHE A 161 5.13 3.89 7.25
C PHE A 161 6.48 4.42 6.74
N THR A 162 7.50 3.56 6.65
CA THR A 162 8.83 3.93 6.18
C THR A 162 8.80 4.43 4.74
N HIS A 163 8.08 3.70 3.88
CA HIS A 163 7.89 4.05 2.47
C HIS A 163 7.22 5.42 2.31
N GLU A 164 6.14 5.67 3.05
CA GLU A 164 5.46 6.98 3.03
C GLU A 164 6.42 8.12 3.44
N LYS A 165 7.19 7.95 4.54
CA LYS A 165 8.11 9.02 4.96
C LYS A 165 9.23 9.26 3.96
N ARG A 166 9.63 8.24 3.20
CA ARG A 166 10.57 8.38 2.09
C ARG A 166 9.94 9.08 0.90
N GLU A 167 8.73 8.70 0.52
CA GLU A 167 7.95 9.39 -0.51
C GLU A 167 7.80 10.88 -0.18
N ASP A 168 7.49 11.23 1.08
CA ASP A 168 7.39 12.64 1.50
C ASP A 168 8.71 13.40 1.27
N ARG A 169 9.87 12.76 1.43
CA ARG A 169 11.18 13.36 1.12
C ARG A 169 11.42 13.50 -0.38
N ILE A 170 11.07 12.48 -1.15
CA ILE A 170 11.21 12.48 -2.61
C ILE A 170 10.30 13.56 -3.23
N VAL A 171 9.03 13.63 -2.79
CA VAL A 171 8.07 14.61 -3.29
C VAL A 171 8.51 16.04 -2.96
N ARG A 172 9.04 16.30 -1.76
CA ARG A 172 9.65 17.61 -1.47
C ARG A 172 10.78 17.96 -2.43
N GLY A 173 11.69 17.01 -2.70
CA GLY A 173 12.75 17.23 -3.69
C GLY A 173 12.21 17.51 -5.11
N ILE A 174 11.10 16.88 -5.49
CA ILE A 174 10.41 17.14 -6.77
C ILE A 174 9.79 18.55 -6.78
N GLN A 175 9.14 18.96 -5.69
CA GLN A 175 8.58 20.31 -5.56
C GLN A 175 9.67 21.37 -5.72
N GLU A 176 10.79 21.20 -5.00
CA GLU A 176 11.96 22.09 -5.10
C GLU A 176 12.55 22.12 -6.51
N ALA A 177 12.68 20.97 -7.18
CA ALA A 177 13.19 20.90 -8.55
C ALA A 177 12.28 21.63 -9.55
N LEU A 178 10.96 21.44 -9.43
CA LEU A 178 9.98 22.09 -10.30
C LEU A 178 9.91 23.60 -10.05
N GLU A 179 10.04 24.03 -8.80
CA GLU A 179 10.08 25.46 -8.44
C GLU A 179 11.30 26.15 -9.07
N VAL A 180 12.48 25.52 -9.03
CA VAL A 180 13.69 26.01 -9.72
C VAL A 180 13.50 26.04 -11.24
N LEU A 181 12.75 25.09 -11.81
CA LEU A 181 12.35 25.10 -13.23
C LEU A 181 11.24 26.11 -13.57
N GLY A 182 10.79 26.90 -12.59
CA GLY A 182 9.82 27.97 -12.76
C GLY A 182 8.36 27.53 -12.73
N VAL A 183 8.06 26.32 -12.26
CA VAL A 183 6.68 25.81 -12.18
C VAL A 183 6.32 25.41 -10.75
N LYS A 184 5.19 25.91 -10.27
CA LYS A 184 4.68 25.57 -8.95
C LYS A 184 3.98 24.21 -8.99
N PHE A 185 4.42 23.30 -8.13
CA PHE A 185 3.76 22.04 -7.84
C PHE A 185 3.48 21.96 -6.35
N ASP A 186 2.24 22.26 -5.97
CA ASP A 186 1.82 22.19 -4.57
C ASP A 186 1.09 20.87 -4.32
N TYR A 187 1.66 20.07 -3.43
CA TYR A 187 1.04 18.87 -2.91
C TYR A 187 1.28 18.81 -1.42
N ARG A 188 0.20 18.53 -0.70
CA ARG A 188 0.22 18.18 0.71
C ARG A 188 -0.65 16.94 0.91
N ARG A 189 -0.06 15.92 1.52
CA ARG A 189 -0.77 14.69 1.91
C ARG A 189 -1.81 15.02 2.98
N TYR A 190 -3.05 14.53 2.81
CA TYR A 190 -4.11 14.72 3.80
C TYR A 190 -4.10 13.63 4.88
N TYR A 191 -3.85 12.39 4.47
CA TYR A 191 -3.78 11.23 5.37
C TYR A 191 -2.33 10.81 5.55
N GLU A 192 -1.78 10.93 6.76
CA GLU A 192 -0.46 10.40 7.10
C GLU A 192 -0.60 9.07 7.83
N ILE A 193 0.17 8.07 7.43
CA ILE A 193 0.25 6.78 8.12
C ILE A 193 0.90 6.99 9.50
N PRO A 194 0.19 6.71 10.61
CA PRO A 194 0.77 6.83 11.94
C PRO A 194 1.93 5.86 12.17
N HIS A 195 2.95 6.31 12.89
CA HIS A 195 3.96 5.42 13.45
C HIS A 195 3.33 4.50 14.51
N ARG A 196 3.48 3.19 14.35
CA ARG A 196 2.87 2.19 15.23
C ARG A 196 3.95 1.27 15.81
N ASN A 197 4.05 1.27 17.14
CA ASN A 197 4.97 0.39 17.84
C ASN A 197 4.47 -1.07 17.77
N THR A 198 5.21 -1.91 17.07
CA THR A 198 4.87 -3.34 16.90
C THR A 198 4.81 -4.11 18.21
N ILE A 199 5.75 -3.85 19.13
CA ILE A 199 5.77 -4.55 20.43
C ILE A 199 4.50 -4.22 21.20
N LEU A 200 4.11 -2.94 21.23
CA LEU A 200 2.85 -2.51 21.83
C LEU A 200 1.66 -3.21 21.18
N TYR A 201 1.63 -3.34 19.86
CA TYR A 201 0.53 -4.00 19.14
C TYR A 201 0.44 -5.49 19.45
N ILE A 202 1.58 -6.18 19.57
CA ILE A 202 1.63 -7.57 20.02
C ILE A 202 1.12 -7.67 21.46
N LEU A 203 1.61 -6.83 22.38
CA LEU A 203 1.18 -6.83 23.78
C LEU A 203 -0.32 -6.58 23.92
N LEU A 204 -0.86 -5.58 23.22
CA LEU A 204 -2.29 -5.30 23.22
C LEU A 204 -3.08 -6.47 22.63
N THR A 205 -2.59 -7.12 21.56
CA THR A 205 -3.24 -8.31 21.00
C THR A 205 -3.29 -9.44 22.03
N VAL A 206 -2.21 -9.70 22.77
CA VAL A 206 -2.17 -10.76 23.79
C VAL A 206 -3.04 -10.43 25.01
N ILE A 207 -2.89 -9.23 25.57
CA ILE A 207 -3.61 -8.79 26.78
C ILE A 207 -5.13 -8.73 26.54
N THR A 208 -5.54 -8.39 25.33
CA THR A 208 -6.96 -8.37 24.93
C THR A 208 -7.46 -9.71 24.38
N LEU A 209 -6.70 -10.80 24.54
CA LEU A 209 -7.03 -12.15 24.07
C LEU A 209 -7.40 -12.20 22.57
N GLY A 210 -6.71 -11.41 21.76
CA GLY A 210 -6.86 -11.35 20.31
C GLY A 210 -7.77 -10.22 19.81
N ILE A 211 -8.54 -9.55 20.67
CA ILE A 211 -9.52 -8.52 20.24
C ILE A 211 -8.81 -7.34 19.55
N PHE A 212 -7.69 -6.86 20.10
CA PHE A 212 -6.91 -5.79 19.46
C PHE A 212 -6.34 -6.20 18.09
N GLY A 213 -6.16 -7.50 17.84
CA GLY A 213 -5.75 -8.02 16.54
C GLY A 213 -6.68 -7.59 15.40
N PHE A 214 -7.97 -7.38 15.67
CA PHE A 214 -8.92 -6.84 14.67
C PHE A 214 -8.59 -5.42 14.26
N TYR A 215 -8.21 -4.56 15.20
CA TYR A 215 -7.75 -3.21 14.88
C TYR A 215 -6.45 -3.24 14.08
N TRP A 216 -5.54 -4.17 14.39
CA TRP A 216 -4.32 -4.34 13.61
C TRP A 216 -4.62 -4.74 12.16
N VAL A 217 -5.51 -5.72 11.95
CA VAL A 217 -6.01 -6.13 10.63
C VAL A 217 -6.66 -4.96 9.87
N TYR A 218 -7.42 -4.13 10.58
CA TYR A 218 -8.03 -2.93 10.03
C TYR A 218 -6.97 -1.95 9.49
N VAL A 219 -5.93 -1.61 10.28
CA VAL A 219 -4.93 -0.63 9.84
C VAL A 219 -4.03 -1.13 8.72
N ILE A 220 -3.60 -2.41 8.72
CA ILE A 220 -2.80 -2.96 7.61
C ILE A 220 -3.60 -3.02 6.29
N THR A 221 -4.93 -3.00 6.39
CA THR A 221 -5.82 -2.93 5.23
C THR A 221 -6.04 -1.51 4.79
N LYS A 222 -6.41 -0.62 5.73
CA LYS A 222 -6.79 0.76 5.49
C LYS A 222 -5.60 1.63 5.08
N ASP A 223 -4.49 1.58 5.81
CA ASP A 223 -3.39 2.53 5.60
C ASP A 223 -2.85 2.49 4.15
N PRO A 224 -2.61 1.32 3.52
CA PRO A 224 -2.23 1.29 2.11
C PRO A 224 -3.33 1.78 1.17
N ASN A 225 -4.62 1.57 1.49
CA ASN A 225 -5.71 2.06 0.65
C ASN A 225 -5.74 3.59 0.62
N GLU A 226 -5.57 4.23 1.77
CA GLU A 226 -5.51 5.68 1.89
C GLU A 226 -4.26 6.22 1.20
N HIS A 227 -3.09 5.60 1.44
CA HIS A 227 -1.83 5.95 0.76
C HIS A 227 -1.95 5.92 -0.76
N PHE A 228 -2.50 4.83 -1.34
CA PHE A 228 -2.70 4.74 -2.79
C PHE A 228 -3.66 5.81 -3.32
N THR A 229 -4.67 6.18 -2.53
CA THR A 229 -5.66 7.20 -2.92
C THR A 229 -5.04 8.58 -2.93
N GLU A 230 -4.28 8.94 -1.89
CA GLU A 230 -3.53 10.20 -1.82
C GLU A 230 -2.50 10.27 -2.94
N GLN A 231 -1.79 9.17 -3.18
CA GLN A 231 -0.75 9.09 -4.19
C GLN A 231 -1.24 9.38 -5.60
N ARG A 232 -2.38 8.80 -5.98
CA ARG A 232 -2.98 9.03 -7.30
C ARG A 232 -3.19 10.51 -7.60
N LYS A 233 -3.60 11.29 -6.60
CA LYS A 233 -3.89 12.73 -6.74
C LYS A 233 -2.64 13.50 -7.15
N TRP A 234 -1.51 13.23 -6.50
CA TRP A 234 -0.29 13.97 -6.78
C TRP A 234 0.43 13.46 -8.02
N GLU A 235 0.41 12.15 -8.30
CA GLU A 235 0.94 11.59 -9.56
C GLU A 235 0.24 12.22 -10.77
N ASP A 236 -1.10 12.34 -10.73
CA ASP A 236 -1.87 12.95 -11.82
C ASP A 236 -1.57 14.44 -11.97
N SER A 237 -1.37 15.13 -10.86
CA SER A 237 -1.01 16.55 -10.85
C SER A 237 0.41 16.79 -11.37
N LEU A 238 1.35 15.92 -11.00
CA LEU A 238 2.73 15.96 -11.45
C LEU A 238 2.83 15.78 -12.95
N VAL A 239 2.13 14.80 -13.53
CA VAL A 239 2.13 14.59 -14.99
C VAL A 239 1.65 15.82 -15.74
N ARG A 240 0.55 16.46 -15.29
CA ARG A 240 0.04 17.70 -15.91
C ARG A 240 1.06 18.83 -15.87
N VAL A 241 1.78 18.98 -14.76
CA VAL A 241 2.84 19.98 -14.62
C VAL A 241 4.01 19.69 -15.56
N LEU A 242 4.44 18.44 -15.64
CA LEU A 242 5.53 18.03 -16.52
C LEU A 242 5.16 18.18 -18.00
N GLU A 243 3.92 17.94 -18.37
CA GLU A 243 3.41 18.18 -19.74
C GLU A 243 3.56 19.65 -20.15
N GLN A 244 3.27 20.61 -19.26
CA GLN A 244 3.47 22.03 -19.51
C GLN A 244 4.95 22.41 -19.66
N LEU A 245 5.84 21.66 -19.00
CA LEU A 245 7.28 21.88 -19.10
C LEU A 245 7.88 21.34 -20.40
N VAL A 246 7.32 20.23 -20.90
CA VAL A 246 7.82 19.51 -22.08
C VAL A 246 7.19 20.01 -23.38
N LEU A 247 5.92 20.41 -23.37
CA LEU A 247 5.23 20.93 -24.55
C LEU A 247 5.45 22.45 -24.69
N PRO A 248 5.66 22.97 -25.91
CA PRO A 248 5.71 24.42 -26.12
C PRO A 248 4.35 25.05 -25.74
N PRO A 249 4.32 26.31 -25.27
CA PRO A 249 3.06 27.00 -25.02
C PRO A 249 2.23 27.04 -26.32
N PRO A 250 0.89 26.95 -26.24
CA PRO A 250 0.04 27.09 -27.42
C PRO A 250 0.35 28.42 -28.14
N PRO A 251 0.32 28.46 -29.48
CA PRO A 251 0.57 29.69 -30.21
C PRO A 251 -0.41 30.77 -29.73
N PRO A 252 0.05 32.03 -29.60
CA PRO A 252 -0.83 33.12 -29.20
C PRO A 252 -1.99 33.20 -30.20
N SER A 253 -3.21 33.22 -29.65
CA SER A 253 -4.46 33.46 -30.39
C SER A 253 -4.49 34.84 -31.01
#